data_AF-A0A4Y2KJJ3-F1
#
_entry.id   AF-A0A4Y2KJJ3-F1
#
_cell.length_a   1.000
_cell.length_b   1.000
_cell.length_c   1.000
_cell.angle_alpha   90.00
_cell.angle_beta   90.00
_cell.angle_gamma   90.00
#
_symmetry.space_group_name_H-M   'P 1'
#
loop_
_entity.id
_entity.type
_entity.pdbx_description
1 polymer ?
#
loop_
_entity_poly.entity_id
_entity_poly.type
_entity_poly.pdbx_seq_one_letter_code
_entity_poly.pdbx_strand_id
1 'polypeptide(L)'
;MSGSIHYFRVPNQFWYDRLYKMKMAGLNAIQTYVEWNHHEPEPGVYNFDGDYDLPKFLKTAHDLGLVVVLRSGPFIDAERDMGGLPYWLLRNNPDIKLRSFDS
;
A
#
# COMPACT_ATOMS: atom_id res chain seq x y z
N MET A 1 4.24 -13.05 15.23
CA MET A 1 3.08 -12.19 15.52
C MET A 1 3.16 -10.97 14.61
N SER A 2 2.06 -10.60 13.95
CA SER A 2 2.08 -9.51 12.95
C SER A 2 1.09 -8.41 13.28
N GLY A 3 1.39 -7.18 12.85
CA GLY A 3 0.50 -6.03 12.96
C GLY A 3 0.35 -5.31 11.63
N SER A 4 -0.80 -4.67 11.40
CA SER A 4 -1.05 -3.90 10.18
C SER A 4 -0.59 -2.46 10.33
N ILE A 5 0.11 -1.96 9.32
CA ILE A 5 0.45 -0.55 9.17
C ILE A 5 0.43 -0.21 7.68
N HIS A 6 -0.27 0.85 7.31
CA HIS A 6 -0.39 1.29 5.93
C HIS A 6 0.49 2.52 5.73
N TYR A 7 1.60 2.38 5.00
CA TYR A 7 2.57 3.47 4.79
C TYR A 7 1.90 4.73 4.23
N PHE A 8 0.97 4.56 3.29
CA PHE A 8 0.19 5.61 2.66
C PHE A 8 -0.80 6.34 3.60
N ARG A 9 -0.91 5.93 4.87
CA ARG A 9 -1.70 6.61 5.93
C ARG A 9 -0.83 7.29 6.98
N VAL A 10 0.49 7.18 6.86
CA VAL A 10 1.45 7.68 7.86
C VAL A 10 2.48 8.53 7.13
N PRO A 11 2.70 9.81 7.53
CA PRO A 11 3.75 10.62 6.93
C PRO A 11 5.11 9.94 7.02
N ASN A 12 5.91 10.00 5.95
CA ASN A 12 7.12 9.18 5.81
C ASN A 12 8.17 9.40 6.91
N GLN A 13 8.23 10.62 7.46
CA GLN A 13 9.09 10.97 8.59
C GLN A 13 8.81 10.14 9.86
N PHE A 14 7.63 9.53 9.98
CA PHE A 14 7.25 8.73 11.14
C PHE A 14 7.35 7.21 10.92
N TRP A 15 7.65 6.73 9.71
CA TRP A 15 7.68 5.28 9.44
C TRP A 15 8.66 4.52 10.34
N TYR A 16 9.89 5.03 10.47
CA TYR A 16 10.88 4.42 11.35
C TYR A 16 10.38 4.33 12.79
N ASP A 17 9.85 5.43 13.35
CA ASP A 17 9.33 5.46 14.72
C ASP A 17 8.20 4.43 14.93
N ARG A 18 7.25 4.36 13.99
CA ARG A 18 6.12 3.41 14.10
C ARG A 18 6.59 1.96 14.00
N LEU A 19 7.43 1.63 13.02
CA LEU A 19 7.97 0.28 12.84
C LEU A 19 8.86 -0.14 14.02
N TYR A 20 9.67 0.78 14.55
CA TYR A 20 10.49 0.53 15.73
C TYR A 20 9.64 0.22 16.95
N LYS A 21 8.57 1.01 17.20
CA LYS A 21 7.62 0.73 18.29
C LYS A 21 6.91 -0.61 18.12
N MET A 22 6.52 -0.97 16.89
CA MET A 22 5.93 -2.27 16.58
C MET A 22 6.90 -3.42 16.91
N LYS A 23 8.18 -3.29 16.54
CA LYS A 23 9.22 -4.25 16.93
C LYS A 23 9.38 -4.35 18.45
N MET A 24 9.45 -3.22 19.15
CA MET A 24 9.57 -3.18 20.62
C MET A 24 8.36 -3.79 21.33
N ALA A 25 7.18 -3.75 20.70
CA ALA A 25 5.98 -4.44 21.17
C ALA A 25 6.00 -5.96 20.91
N GLY A 26 7.09 -6.52 20.37
CA GLY A 26 7.27 -7.95 20.14
C GLY A 26 6.77 -8.45 18.77
N LEU A 27 6.42 -7.56 17.85
CA LEU A 27 6.06 -7.96 16.49
C LEU A 27 7.31 -8.35 15.70
N ASN A 28 7.20 -9.42 14.91
CA ASN A 28 8.26 -9.90 14.01
C ASN A 28 7.90 -9.72 12.53
N ALA A 29 6.65 -9.33 12.25
CA ALA A 29 6.17 -9.07 10.90
C ALA A 29 5.19 -7.89 10.88
N ILE A 30 5.11 -7.21 9.74
CA ILE A 30 4.13 -6.16 9.46
C ILE A 30 3.35 -6.49 8.20
N GLN A 31 2.11 -6.00 8.13
CA GLN A 31 1.26 -6.15 6.95
C GLN A 31 0.89 -4.79 6.39
N THR A 32 1.03 -4.59 5.08
CA THR A 32 0.58 -3.37 4.39
C THR A 32 -0.09 -3.73 3.07
N TYR A 33 -1.05 -2.90 2.67
CA TYR A 33 -1.57 -2.88 1.30
C TYR A 33 -0.66 -2.05 0.40
N VAL A 34 -0.81 -2.18 -0.92
CA VAL A 34 -0.28 -1.25 -1.93
C VAL A 34 -1.47 -0.53 -2.56
N GLU A 35 -1.50 0.80 -2.49
CA GLU A 35 -2.65 1.58 -2.96
C GLU A 35 -2.45 2.05 -4.40
N TRP A 36 -3.02 1.30 -5.35
CA TRP A 36 -2.83 1.55 -6.79
C TRP A 36 -3.24 2.97 -7.20
N ASN A 37 -4.41 3.46 -6.76
CA ASN A 37 -4.90 4.79 -7.09
C ASN A 37 -3.86 5.91 -6.87
N HIS A 38 -3.10 5.86 -5.77
CA HIS A 38 -2.08 6.86 -5.49
C HIS A 38 -0.74 6.59 -6.19
N HIS A 39 -0.45 5.32 -6.47
CA HIS A 39 0.74 4.92 -7.22
C HIS A 39 0.63 5.13 -8.72
N GLU A 40 -0.58 5.21 -9.27
CA GLU A 40 -0.85 5.52 -10.67
C GLU A 40 -2.03 6.51 -10.76
N PRO A 41 -1.83 7.78 -10.35
CA PRO A 41 -2.90 8.79 -10.34
C PRO A 41 -3.48 9.06 -11.73
N GLU A 42 -2.66 8.92 -12.77
CA GLU A 42 -3.06 8.99 -14.18
C GLU A 42 -2.50 7.77 -14.92
N PRO A 43 -3.15 7.32 -16.02
CA PRO A 43 -2.70 6.15 -16.76
C PRO A 43 -1.23 6.25 -17.20
N GLY A 44 -0.40 5.31 -16.78
CA GLY A 44 1.03 5.25 -17.07
C GLY A 44 1.91 6.24 -16.30
N VAL A 45 1.34 7.05 -15.41
CA VAL A 45 2.09 8.00 -14.57
C VAL A 45 2.25 7.42 -13.18
N TYR A 46 3.45 6.97 -12.84
CA TYR A 46 3.71 6.34 -11.55
C TYR A 46 4.27 7.29 -10.50
N ASN A 47 3.81 7.15 -9.26
CA ASN A 47 4.29 7.90 -8.10
C ASN A 47 4.78 6.96 -7.00
N PHE A 48 6.07 7.03 -6.68
CA PHE A 48 6.70 6.31 -5.56
C PHE A 48 7.53 7.28 -4.70
N ASP A 49 7.11 8.53 -4.61
CA ASP A 49 7.81 9.57 -3.87
C ASP A 49 7.06 9.96 -2.58
N GLY A 50 7.77 10.63 -1.67
CA GLY A 50 7.21 11.20 -0.44
C GLY A 50 6.53 10.15 0.43
N ASP A 51 5.24 10.36 0.74
CA ASP A 51 4.43 9.46 1.58
C ASP A 51 3.95 8.21 0.83
N TYR A 52 4.25 8.10 -0.47
CA TYR A 52 3.99 6.94 -1.30
C TYR A 52 5.29 6.21 -1.68
N ASP A 53 6.42 6.52 -1.03
CA ASP A 53 7.69 5.80 -1.25
C ASP A 53 7.68 4.41 -0.60
N LEU A 54 7.03 3.47 -1.29
CA LEU A 54 6.95 2.06 -0.89
C LEU A 54 8.34 1.42 -0.76
N PRO A 55 9.30 1.60 -1.69
CA PRO A 55 10.66 1.05 -1.53
C PRO A 55 11.34 1.49 -0.23
N LYS A 56 11.27 2.79 0.12
CA LYS A 56 11.83 3.30 1.38
C LYS A 56 11.13 2.72 2.61
N PHE A 57 9.80 2.59 2.58
CA PHE A 57 9.06 1.94 3.65
C PHE A 57 9.49 0.48 3.85
N LEU A 58 9.56 -0.30 2.78
CA LEU A 58 9.99 -1.70 2.81
C LEU A 58 11.43 -1.85 3.29
N LYS A 59 12.33 -0.96 2.83
CA LYS A 59 13.72 -0.92 3.29
C LYS A 59 13.81 -0.63 4.78
N THR A 60 13.02 0.32 5.28
CA THR A 60 12.96 0.64 6.72
C THR A 60 12.52 -0.56 7.55
N ALA A 61 11.51 -1.31 7.09
CA ALA A 61 11.04 -2.52 7.78
C ALA A 61 12.11 -3.63 7.76
N HIS A 62 12.76 -3.83 6.62
CA HIS A 62 13.87 -4.78 6.46
C HIS A 62 15.04 -4.45 7.40
N ASP A 63 15.47 -3.19 7.47
CA ASP A 63 16.59 -2.77 8.31
C ASP A 63 16.28 -2.91 9.81
N LEU A 64 14.99 -2.85 10.18
CA LEU A 64 14.53 -3.18 11.53
C LEU A 64 14.38 -4.69 11.78
N GLY A 65 14.57 -5.54 10.77
CA GLY A 65 14.45 -7.00 10.86
C GLY A 65 13.00 -7.49 10.92
N LEU A 66 12.05 -6.72 10.40
CA LEU A 66 10.64 -7.11 10.31
C LEU A 66 10.35 -7.78 8.98
N VAL A 67 9.69 -8.93 9.01
CA VAL A 67 9.14 -9.57 7.80
C VAL A 67 7.96 -8.76 7.29
N VAL A 68 7.85 -8.57 5.97
CA VAL A 68 6.71 -7.85 5.37
C VAL A 68 5.77 -8.81 4.67
N VAL A 69 4.50 -8.80 5.07
CA VAL A 69 3.40 -9.41 4.33
C VAL A 69 2.79 -8.33 3.44
N LEU A 70 3.22 -8.31 2.18
CA LEU A 70 2.78 -7.33 1.20
C LEU A 70 1.46 -7.79 0.55
N ARG A 71 0.42 -6.97 0.68
CA ARG A 71 -0.90 -7.21 0.07
C ARG A 71 -1.06 -6.26 -1.13
N SER A 72 -0.59 -6.68 -2.30
CA SER A 72 -0.43 -5.80 -3.47
C SER A 72 -1.73 -5.32 -4.15
N GLY A 73 -2.91 -5.82 -3.75
CA GLY A 73 -4.16 -5.50 -4.43
C GLY A 73 -4.32 -6.28 -5.76
N PRO A 74 -4.93 -5.70 -6.82
CA PRO A 74 -5.14 -4.27 -7.03
C PRO A 74 -6.33 -3.67 -6.24
N PHE A 75 -7.35 -4.47 -5.93
CA PHE A 75 -8.39 -4.09 -4.99
C PHE A 75 -7.94 -4.44 -3.57
N ILE A 76 -7.91 -3.45 -2.68
CA ILE A 76 -7.41 -3.60 -1.30
C ILE A 76 -8.51 -3.40 -0.25
N ASP A 77 -9.70 -2.99 -0.68
CA ASP A 77 -10.72 -2.44 0.21
C ASP A 77 -10.13 -1.29 1.03
N ALA A 78 -9.69 -1.60 2.24
CA ALA A 78 -8.95 -0.72 3.14
C ALA A 78 -9.68 0.58 3.43
N GLU A 79 -11.01 0.63 3.33
CA GLU A 79 -11.79 1.87 3.48
C GLU A 79 -11.23 3.01 2.59
N ARG A 80 -10.77 2.65 1.38
CA ARG A 80 -10.34 3.58 0.35
C ARG A 80 -11.42 3.74 -0.71
N ASP A 81 -11.47 4.92 -1.31
CA ASP A 81 -12.35 5.18 -2.45
C ASP A 81 -12.08 4.15 -3.55
N MET A 82 -13.17 3.57 -4.04
CA MET A 82 -13.16 2.51 -5.05
C MET A 82 -12.27 1.30 -4.68
N GLY A 83 -12.05 1.07 -3.38
CA GLY A 83 -11.20 -0.01 -2.86
C GLY A 83 -9.74 0.08 -3.29
N GLY A 84 -9.24 1.29 -3.59
CA GLY A 84 -7.87 1.55 -4.04
C GLY A 84 -7.66 1.44 -5.55
N LEU A 85 -8.71 1.19 -6.34
CA LEU A 85 -8.66 1.24 -7.80
C LEU A 85 -8.64 2.70 -8.29
N PRO A 86 -7.86 3.02 -9.33
CA PRO A 86 -7.84 4.37 -9.87
C PRO A 86 -9.14 4.75 -10.57
N TYR A 87 -9.55 6.00 -10.40
CA TYR A 87 -10.81 6.52 -10.97
C TYR A 87 -10.83 6.43 -12.52
N TRP A 88 -9.66 6.59 -13.16
CA TRP A 88 -9.53 6.58 -14.61
C TRP A 88 -9.81 5.19 -15.22
N LEU A 89 -9.79 4.12 -14.42
CA LEU A 89 -10.02 2.76 -14.89
C LEU A 89 -11.43 2.60 -15.50
N LEU A 90 -12.46 3.08 -14.82
CA LEU A 90 -13.83 3.05 -15.33
C LEU A 90 -14.05 4.02 -16.48
N ARG A 91 -13.33 5.15 -16.46
CA ARG A 91 -13.42 6.16 -17.53
C ARG A 91 -12.87 5.63 -18.85
N ASN A 92 -11.74 4.95 -18.81
CA ASN A 92 -11.06 4.45 -20.01
C ASN A 92 -11.68 3.15 -20.51
N ASN A 93 -12.28 2.35 -19.62
CA ASN A 93 -12.85 1.05 -19.93
C ASN A 93 -14.33 1.01 -19.48
N PRO A 94 -15.26 1.64 -20.23
CA PRO A 94 -16.66 1.78 -19.79
C PRO A 94 -17.39 0.43 -19.62
N ASP A 95 -16.98 -0.60 -20.36
CA ASP A 95 -17.60 -1.93 -20.29
C ASP A 95 -16.96 -2.86 -19.24
N ILE A 96 -15.97 -2.38 -18.48
CA ILE A 96 -15.24 -3.21 -17.51
C ILE A 96 -16.17 -3.68 -16.38
N LYS A 97 -16.07 -4.97 -16.05
CA LYS A 97 -16.72 -5.55 -14.87
C LYS A 97 -15.67 -5.85 -13.80
N LEU A 98 -15.57 -4.95 -12.82
CA LEU A 98 -14.59 -5.07 -11.75
C LEU A 98 -14.73 -6.38 -10.98
N ARG A 99 -13.60 -7.05 -10.72
CA ARG A 99 -13.51 -8.29 -9.90
C ARG A 99 -14.44 -9.41 -10.40
N SER A 100 -14.58 -9.53 -11.71
CA SER A 100 -15.33 -10.60 -12.37
C SER A 100 -14.40 -11.45 -13.24
N PHE A 101 -14.96 -12.47 -13.89
CA PHE A 101 -14.23 -13.21 -14.92
C PHE A 101 -14.31 -12.45 -16.25
N ASP A 102 -13.17 -12.18 -16.86
CA ASP A 102 -13.11 -11.61 -18.20
C ASP A 102 -13.50 -12.71 -19.21
N SER A 103 -14.70 -12.61 -19.77
CA SER A 103 -15.27 -13.56 -20.74
C SER A 103 -14.82 -13.29 -22.18
#